data_AF-A0A4U2ZVJ9-F1
#
_entry.id   AF-A0A4U2ZVJ9-F1
#
_cell.length_a   1.000
_cell.length_b   1.000
_cell.length_c   1.000
_cell.angle_alpha   90.00
_cell.angle_beta   90.00
_cell.angle_gamma   90.00
#
_symmetry.space_group_name_H-M   'P 1'
#
loop_
_entity.id
_entity.type
_entity.pdbx_description
1 polymer ?
#
loop_
_entity_poly.entity_id
_entity_poly.type
_entity_poly.pdbx_seq_one_letter_code
_entity_poly.pdbx_strand_id
1 'polypeptide(L)'
;NDNTITNHSHRIEPWKVTLIDTGLNTETGGRVKKIQNYIGDEPFCLTYGDGLSNVNIKELIAFHKKHGKIATVTAVQPPGRFGSLVLDKQSV
;
A
#
# COMPACT_ATOMS: atom_id res chain seq x y z
N ASN A 1 4.57 -13.03 29.35
CA ASN A 1 3.34 -13.39 28.61
C ASN A 1 3.77 -13.93 27.27
N ASP A 2 3.96 -15.25 27.20
CA ASP A 2 4.39 -15.91 25.96
C ASP A 2 3.15 -16.28 25.15
N ASN A 3 2.88 -15.50 24.11
CA ASN A 3 1.85 -15.83 23.15
C ASN A 3 2.42 -16.84 22.14
N THR A 4 1.85 -18.04 22.10
CA THR A 4 2.22 -19.10 21.15
C THR A 4 1.37 -18.99 19.89
N ILE A 5 2.02 -18.93 18.72
CA ILE A 5 1.34 -19.01 17.42
C ILE A 5 1.31 -20.49 16.99
N THR A 6 0.12 -21.07 16.93
CA THR A 6 -0.10 -22.45 16.44
C THR A 6 -0.50 -22.41 14.96
N ASN A 7 0.28 -23.05 14.10
CA ASN A 7 0.04 -23.08 12.66
C ASN A 7 -0.61 -24.43 12.27
N HIS A 8 -1.81 -24.39 11.68
CA HIS A 8 -2.65 -25.58 11.45
C HIS A 8 -2.61 -26.12 10.00
N SER A 9 -1.87 -25.49 9.06
CA SER A 9 -1.88 -25.87 7.63
C SER A 9 -0.50 -25.82 6.96
N HIS A 10 -0.21 -26.84 6.13
CA HIS A 10 1.11 -27.13 5.54
C HIS A 10 1.29 -26.63 4.08
N ARG A 11 0.72 -25.47 3.74
CA ARG A 11 1.06 -24.74 2.50
C ARG A 11 1.27 -23.28 2.84
N ILE A 12 2.46 -22.98 3.33
CA ILE A 12 2.85 -21.63 3.69
C ILE A 12 3.61 -21.07 2.49
N GLU A 13 3.10 -19.98 1.92
CA GLU A 13 3.85 -19.18 0.94
C GLU A 13 5.22 -18.80 1.53
N PRO A 14 6.29 -18.70 0.74
CA PRO A 14 7.65 -18.45 1.24
C PRO A 14 7.84 -16.98 1.68
N TRP A 15 6.96 -16.49 2.54
CA TRP A 15 6.91 -15.14 3.03
C TRP A 15 7.55 -15.03 4.41
N LYS A 16 8.36 -14.00 4.57
CA LYS A 16 8.75 -13.51 5.88
C LYS A 16 7.79 -12.41 6.27
N VAL A 17 6.96 -12.66 7.28
CA VAL A 17 5.96 -11.69 7.79
C VAL A 17 6.43 -11.18 9.15
N THR A 18 6.40 -9.87 9.34
CA THR A 18 6.73 -9.22 10.62
C THR A 18 5.56 -8.34 11.06
N LEU A 19 4.98 -8.67 12.21
CA LEU A 19 3.87 -7.91 12.80
C LEU A 19 4.43 -6.97 13.87
N ILE A 20 4.17 -5.68 13.73
CA ILE A 20 4.75 -4.64 14.59
C ILE A 20 3.60 -3.79 15.15
N ASP A 21 3.50 -3.72 16.48
CA ASP A 21 2.65 -2.74 17.12
C ASP A 21 3.27 -1.34 16.93
N THR A 22 2.63 -0.53 16.09
CA THR A 22 3.05 0.84 15.79
C THR A 22 2.36 1.87 16.70
N GLY A 23 1.58 1.43 17.69
CA GLY A 23 0.89 2.27 18.66
C GLY A 23 -0.51 2.70 18.22
N LEU A 24 -1.45 2.74 19.16
CA LEU A 24 -2.86 3.06 18.92
C LEU A 24 -3.04 4.43 18.25
N ASN A 25 -2.46 5.48 18.85
CA ASN A 25 -2.66 6.88 18.43
C ASN A 25 -1.61 7.37 17.41
N THR A 26 -0.91 6.46 16.73
CA THR A 26 0.15 6.85 15.78
C THR A 26 -0.43 7.03 14.39
N GLU A 27 -0.24 8.21 13.80
CA GLU A 27 -0.67 8.51 12.42
C GLU A 27 0.24 7.84 11.38
N THR A 28 -0.20 7.77 10.12
CA THR A 28 0.44 7.01 9.04
C THR A 28 1.95 7.22 8.92
N GLY A 29 2.42 8.48 8.87
CA GLY A 29 3.85 8.78 8.77
C GLY A 29 4.65 8.32 9.99
N GLY A 30 4.06 8.42 11.19
CA GLY A 30 4.66 7.92 12.43
C GLY A 30 4.77 6.39 12.44
N ARG A 31 3.78 5.68 11.87
CA ARG A 31 3.82 4.22 11.73
C ARG A 31 4.98 3.80 10.82
N VAL A 32 5.17 4.49 9.69
CA VAL A 32 6.31 4.24 8.79
C VAL A 32 7.64 4.52 9.48
N LYS A 33 7.76 5.62 10.23
CA LYS A 33 8.99 5.94 10.98
C LYS A 33 9.37 4.87 12.00
N LYS A 34 8.39 4.30 12.70
CA LYS A 34 8.62 3.25 13.72
C LYS A 34 9.12 1.93 13.13
N ILE A 35 8.83 1.65 11.86
CA ILE A 35 9.30 0.42 11.19
C ILE A 35 10.64 0.59 10.46
N GLN A 36 11.30 1.76 10.55
CA GLN A 36 12.53 2.08 9.82
C GLN A 36 13.61 0.98 9.92
N ASN A 37 13.84 0.43 11.12
CA ASN A 37 14.87 -0.58 11.35
C ASN A 37 14.59 -1.92 10.65
N TYR A 38 13.35 -2.16 10.22
CA TYR A 38 12.94 -3.40 9.53
C TYR A 38 13.00 -3.28 8.01
N ILE A 39 12.88 -2.06 7.47
CA ILE A 39 12.90 -1.78 6.02
C ILE A 39 14.32 -1.47 5.50
N GLY A 40 15.21 -0.93 6.35
CA GLY A 40 16.56 -0.55 5.95
C GLY A 40 16.59 0.70 5.06
N ASP A 41 17.63 0.82 4.23
CA ASP A 41 17.91 2.01 3.39
C ASP A 41 17.56 1.83 1.90
N GLU A 42 16.92 0.73 1.53
CA GLU A 42 16.51 0.43 0.15
C GLU A 42 15.07 0.90 -0.13
N PRO A 43 14.72 1.20 -1.40
CA PRO A 43 13.34 1.49 -1.78
C PRO A 43 12.40 0.33 -1.43
N PHE A 44 11.22 0.65 -0.88
CA PHE A 44 10.20 -0.32 -0.50
C PHE A 44 8.82 0.09 -1.00
N CYS A 45 7.89 -0.87 -1.10
CA CYS A 45 6.50 -0.60 -1.43
C CYS A 45 5.70 -0.30 -0.15
N LEU A 46 4.86 0.73 -0.20
CA LEU A 46 3.94 1.11 0.87
C LEU A 46 2.53 1.26 0.29
N THR A 47 1.53 0.70 0.97
CA THR A 47 0.13 0.83 0.60
C THR A 47 -0.75 0.86 1.84
N TYR A 48 -1.98 1.36 1.70
CA TYR A 48 -3.03 1.15 2.69
C TYR A 48 -3.50 -0.32 2.64
N GLY A 49 -3.86 -0.89 3.80
CA GLY A 49 -4.26 -2.29 3.92
C GLY A 49 -5.69 -2.60 3.50
N ASP A 50 -6.46 -1.58 3.13
CA ASP A 50 -7.87 -1.64 2.72
C ASP A 50 -8.08 -1.44 1.21
N GLY A 51 -7.01 -1.20 0.46
CA GLY A 51 -7.05 -0.99 -0.99
C GLY A 51 -6.82 -2.28 -1.79
N LEU A 52 -7.71 -2.54 -2.76
CA LEU A 52 -7.50 -3.55 -3.81
C LEU A 52 -7.47 -2.87 -5.18
N SER A 53 -6.58 -3.34 -6.05
CA SER A 53 -6.41 -2.79 -7.40
C SER A 53 -5.74 -3.80 -8.32
N ASN A 54 -5.89 -3.60 -9.63
CA ASN A 54 -5.17 -4.32 -10.69
C ASN A 54 -3.88 -3.61 -11.12
N VAL A 55 -3.34 -2.70 -10.31
CA VAL A 55 -2.06 -2.02 -10.59
C VAL A 55 -0.95 -3.04 -10.80
N ASN A 56 -0.22 -2.90 -11.91
CA ASN A 56 0.95 -3.74 -12.19
C ASN A 56 2.14 -3.28 -11.33
N ILE A 57 2.38 -3.98 -10.21
CA ILE A 57 3.46 -3.66 -9.27
C ILE A 57 4.85 -3.75 -9.92
N LYS A 58 5.06 -4.68 -10.86
CA LYS A 58 6.35 -4.85 -11.54
C LYS A 58 6.68 -3.63 -12.41
N GLU A 59 5.71 -3.14 -13.17
CA GLU A 59 5.86 -1.93 -13.98
C GLU A 59 6.03 -0.68 -13.11
N LEU A 60 5.29 -0.60 -12.00
CA LEU A 60 5.43 0.50 -11.03
C LEU A 60 6.84 0.59 -10.44
N ILE A 61 7.41 -0.55 -10.03
CA ILE A 61 8.79 -0.62 -9.53
C ILE A 61 9.79 -0.25 -10.62
N ALA A 62 9.59 -0.74 -11.85
CA ALA A 62 10.45 -0.38 -12.98
C ALA A 62 10.40 1.13 -13.29
N PHE A 63 9.21 1.73 -13.23
CA PHE A 63 9.00 3.17 -13.39
C PHE A 63 9.72 3.96 -12.29
N HIS A 64 9.57 3.56 -11.02
CA HIS A 64 10.27 4.19 -9.88
C HIS A 64 11.79 4.21 -10.08
N LYS A 65 12.35 3.04 -10.41
CA LYS A 65 13.79 2.87 -10.67
C LYS A 65 14.26 3.72 -11.85
N LYS A 66 13.46 3.80 -12.92
CA LYS A 66 13.79 4.56 -14.13
C LYS A 66 13.97 6.06 -13.85
N HIS A 67 13.12 6.66 -13.01
CA HIS A 67 13.18 8.10 -12.77
C HIS A 67 14.07 8.51 -11.58
N GLY A 68 14.43 7.58 -10.68
CA GLY A 68 15.37 7.81 -9.59
C GLY A 68 14.96 8.94 -8.63
N LYS A 69 13.66 9.06 -8.33
CA LYS A 69 13.13 10.08 -7.42
C LYS A 69 12.84 9.45 -6.07
N ILE A 70 12.69 10.27 -5.04
CA ILE A 70 12.47 9.82 -3.66
C ILE A 70 11.21 8.97 -3.47
N ALA A 71 10.19 9.15 -4.32
CA ALA A 71 8.91 8.46 -4.20
C ALA A 71 8.19 8.37 -5.55
N THR A 72 7.30 7.39 -5.64
CA THR A 72 6.31 7.23 -6.71
C THR A 72 4.96 7.00 -6.05
N VAL A 73 3.92 7.66 -6.55
CA VAL A 73 2.54 7.50 -6.06
C VAL A 73 1.65 7.05 -7.21
N THR A 74 0.80 6.07 -6.95
CA THR A 74 -0.22 5.62 -7.91
C THR A 74 -1.44 6.53 -7.83
N ALA A 75 -1.72 7.27 -8.89
CA ALA A 75 -2.94 8.06 -9.01
C ALA A 75 -4.10 7.18 -9.50
N VAL A 76 -5.29 7.36 -8.93
CA VAL A 76 -6.51 6.64 -9.31
C VAL A 76 -7.69 7.61 -9.38
N GLN A 77 -8.69 7.28 -10.21
CA GLN A 77 -9.97 7.98 -10.19
C GLN A 77 -10.78 7.47 -9.00
N PRO A 78 -11.11 8.31 -8.00
CA PRO A 78 -11.96 7.87 -6.90
C PRO A 78 -13.36 7.53 -7.41
N PRO A 79 -14.08 6.62 -6.74
CA PRO A 79 -15.47 6.35 -7.06
C PRO A 79 -16.30 7.63 -6.89
N GLY A 80 -17.24 7.84 -7.81
CA GLY A 80 -18.18 8.96 -7.74
C GLY A 80 -19.01 8.88 -6.46
N ARG A 81 -19.11 10.00 -5.72
CA ARG A 81 -19.95 10.10 -4.52
C ARG A 81 -21.41 10.46 -4.84
N PHE A 82 -21.65 11.01 -6.02
CA PHE A 82 -22.94 11.55 -6.45
C PHE A 82 -23.34 11.01 -7.83
N GLY A 83 -24.60 11.23 -8.21
CA GLY A 83 -25.08 10.91 -9.56
C GLY A 83 -24.32 11.70 -10.62
N SER A 84 -23.93 11.02 -11.69
CA SER A 84 -23.27 11.64 -12.84
C SER A 84 -24.32 12.08 -13.85
N LEU A 85 -24.25 13.34 -14.28
CA LEU A 85 -25.02 13.84 -15.43
C LEU A 85 -24.10 13.84 -16.64
N VAL A 86 -24.57 13.26 -17.75
CA VAL A 86 -23.92 13.38 -19.05
C VAL A 86 -24.66 14.47 -19.82
N LEU A 87 -23.98 15.59 -20.07
CA LEU A 87 -24.54 16.71 -20.81
C LEU A 87 -24.22 16.55 -22.30
N ASP A 88 -25.25 16.58 -23.15
CA ASP A 88 -25.07 16.64 -24.60
C ASP A 88 -24.95 18.11 -25.05
N LYS A 89 -24.10 18.37 -26.04
CA LYS A 89 -23.82 19.73 -26.55
C LYS A 89 -24.94 20.30 -27.43
N GLN A 90 -25.99 19.52 -27.69
CA GLN A 90 -27.06 19.89 -28.64
C GLN A 90 -28.28 20.58 -27.99
N SER A 91 -28.22 20.96 -26.72
CA SER A 91 -29.35 21.62 -26.06
C SER A 91 -28.90 22.72 -25.11
N VAL A 92 -28.32 23.79 -25.68
CA VAL A 92 -28.34 25.14 -25.12
C VAL A 92 -28.70 26.11 -26.23
#